data_AF-A0A0F6ICB1-F1
#
_entry.id   AF-A0A0F6ICB1-F1
#
_cell.length_a   1.000
_cell.length_b   1.000
_cell.length_c   1.000
_cell.angle_alpha   90.00
_cell.angle_beta   90.00
_cell.angle_gamma   90.00
#
_symmetry.space_group_name_H-M   'P 1'
#
loop_
_entity.id
_entity.type
_entity.pdbx_description
1 polymer ?
#
loop_
_entity_poly.entity_id
_entity_poly.type
_entity_poly.pdbx_seq_one_letter_code
_entity_poly.pdbx_strand_id
1 'polypeptide(L)'
;MAIPYDGHTLKGCHQSDGKDCWFSTEKIYVDLGYKGKDHHSEDVQVYLSNKNRKKMTRWERMWMNKRSDIEPVISYLKHDHNMIRNFLKGKEGNRINAILATAVFKL
;
A
#
# COMPACT_ATOMS: atom_id res chain seq x y z
N MET A 1 -23.18 1.49 -4.05
CA MET A 1 -21.92 2.27 -4.01
C MET A 1 -20.84 1.40 -4.62
N ALA A 2 -20.27 1.79 -5.76
CA ALA A 2 -19.17 1.04 -6.37
C ALA A 2 -17.95 1.13 -5.45
N ILE A 3 -17.28 0.01 -5.22
CA ILE A 3 -16.00 -0.01 -4.52
C ILE A 3 -15.02 0.74 -5.43
N PRO A 4 -14.40 1.85 -4.97
CA PRO A 4 -13.53 2.65 -5.82
C PRO A 4 -12.35 1.81 -6.28
N TYR A 5 -11.93 1.98 -7.53
CA TYR A 5 -10.79 1.26 -8.08
C TYR A 5 -9.50 1.70 -7.39
N ASP A 6 -8.80 0.76 -6.76
CA ASP A 6 -7.60 1.04 -5.94
C ASP A 6 -6.50 1.76 -6.71
N GLY A 7 -6.43 1.58 -8.04
CA GLY A 7 -5.48 2.29 -8.91
C GLY A 7 -5.56 3.81 -8.80
N HIS A 8 -6.72 4.39 -8.48
CA HIS A 8 -6.88 5.84 -8.31
C HIS A 8 -6.15 6.39 -7.08
N THR A 9 -5.79 5.54 -6.12
CA THR A 9 -5.16 5.97 -4.85
C THR A 9 -3.64 6.12 -4.99
N LEU A 10 -3.01 5.50 -5.99
CA LEU A 10 -1.56 5.44 -6.11
C LEU A 10 -0.92 6.83 -6.25
N LYS A 11 -1.52 7.72 -7.05
CA LYS A 11 -1.06 9.10 -7.22
C LYS A 11 -1.06 9.89 -5.91
N GLY A 12 -2.10 9.70 -5.09
CA GLY A 12 -2.21 10.35 -3.78
C GLY A 12 -1.18 9.83 -2.77
N CYS A 13 -0.92 8.52 -2.77
CA CYS A 13 0.15 7.92 -1.96
C CYS A 13 1.52 8.50 -2.34
N HIS A 14 1.87 8.51 -3.62
CA HIS A 14 3.16 9.04 -4.07
C HIS A 14 3.37 10.53 -3.75
N GLN A 15 2.31 11.35 -3.85
CA GLN A 15 2.36 12.75 -3.44
C GLN A 15 2.55 12.95 -1.94
N SER A 16 2.08 12.00 -1.12
CA SER A 16 2.24 12.02 0.33
C SER A 16 3.66 11.58 0.71
N ASP A 17 4.22 10.60 0.00
CA ASP A 17 5.62 10.17 0.17
C ASP A 17 6.59 11.36 0.04
N GLY A 18 6.39 12.24 -0.94
CA GLY A 18 7.23 13.42 -1.13
C GLY A 18 7.12 14.49 -0.03
N LYS A 19 6.11 14.41 0.85
CA LYS A 19 5.96 15.29 2.01
C LYS A 19 6.62 14.71 3.26
N ASP A 20 6.56 13.39 3.42
CA ASP A 20 7.05 12.70 4.61
C ASP A 20 8.50 12.21 4.47
N CYS A 21 8.97 12.00 3.24
CA CYS A 21 10.33 11.54 2.93
C CYS A 21 11.15 12.61 2.19
N TRP A 22 12.42 12.74 2.56
CA TRP A 22 13.38 13.67 1.97
C TRP A 22 13.94 13.21 0.61
N PHE A 23 13.50 12.05 0.11
CA PHE A 23 14.01 11.45 -1.13
C PHE A 23 12.87 11.17 -2.11
N SER A 24 13.15 11.37 -3.40
CA SER A 24 12.20 11.04 -4.47
C SER A 24 12.15 9.54 -4.73
N THR A 25 10.93 9.00 -4.88
CA THR A 25 10.71 7.57 -5.12
C THR A 25 10.67 7.30 -6.63
N GLU A 26 11.76 6.75 -7.17
CA GLU A 26 11.87 6.46 -8.61
C GLU A 26 11.14 5.17 -9.05
N LYS A 27 11.03 4.19 -8.14
CA LYS A 27 10.50 2.86 -8.43
C LYS A 27 9.47 2.45 -7.39
N ILE A 28 8.29 2.08 -7.84
CA ILE A 28 7.18 1.64 -7.00
C ILE A 28 6.80 0.20 -7.37
N TYR A 29 6.69 -0.68 -6.37
CA TYR A 29 6.29 -2.08 -6.55
C TYR A 29 4.89 -2.28 -5.98
N VAL A 30 3.93 -2.65 -6.83
CA VAL A 30 2.49 -2.69 -6.49
C VAL A 30 1.82 -4.00 -6.87
N ASP A 31 0.67 -4.21 -6.24
CA ASP A 31 -0.24 -5.31 -6.53
C ASP A 31 -0.91 -5.22 -7.90
N LEU A 32 -1.53 -6.33 -8.32
CA LEU A 32 -2.33 -6.39 -9.54
C LEU A 32 -3.60 -5.53 -9.50
N GLY A 33 -4.04 -5.09 -8.32
CA GLY A 33 -5.16 -4.16 -8.18
C GLY A 33 -4.86 -2.79 -8.78
N TYR A 34 -3.58 -2.38 -8.82
CA TYR A 34 -3.11 -1.08 -9.30
C TYR A 34 -2.81 -1.05 -10.81
N LYS A 35 -3.56 -1.81 -11.61
CA LYS A 35 -3.46 -1.78 -13.08
C LYS A 35 -3.94 -0.41 -13.62
N GLY A 36 -3.62 -0.15 -14.89
CA GLY A 36 -3.98 1.09 -15.58
C GLY A 36 -2.93 2.19 -15.36
N LYS A 37 -2.40 2.74 -16.47
CA LYS A 37 -1.40 3.82 -16.42
C LYS A 37 -2.01 5.19 -16.14
N ASP A 38 -3.30 5.36 -16.37
CA ASP A 38 -4.01 6.65 -16.29
C ASP A 38 -4.04 7.25 -14.86
N HIS A 39 -3.64 6.46 -13.85
CA HIS A 39 -3.60 6.87 -12.45
C HIS A 39 -2.20 6.82 -11.85
N HIS A 40 -1.18 6.57 -12.67
CA HIS A 40 0.22 6.56 -12.25
C HIS A 40 0.86 7.92 -12.57
N SER A 41 1.78 8.37 -11.73
CA SER A 41 2.61 9.55 -12.06
C SER A 41 3.56 9.21 -13.20
N GLU A 42 3.70 10.11 -14.17
CA GLU A 42 4.57 9.91 -15.34
C GLU A 42 6.05 9.77 -14.95
N ASP A 43 6.43 10.37 -13.82
CA ASP A 43 7.81 10.43 -13.33
C ASP A 43 8.28 9.15 -12.62
N VAL A 44 7.41 8.14 -12.46
CA VAL A 44 7.68 6.97 -11.62
C VAL A 44 7.54 5.64 -12.36
N GLN A 45 8.51 4.75 -12.18
CA GLN A 45 8.44 3.40 -12.73
C GLN A 45 7.62 2.48 -11.83
N VAL A 46 6.44 2.08 -12.30
CA VAL A 46 5.52 1.17 -11.58
C VAL A 46 5.69 -0.28 -12.04
N TYR A 47 6.08 -1.14 -11.10
CA TYR A 47 6.26 -2.58 -11.29
C TYR A 47 5.08 -3.35 -10.71
N LEU A 48 4.33 -4.07 -11.55
CA LEU A 48 3.20 -4.91 -11.13
C LEU A 48 3.63 -6.35 -10.85
N SER A 49 3.00 -6.99 -9.87
CA SER A 49 3.36 -8.33 -9.38
C SER A 49 3.29 -9.48 -10.40
N ASN A 50 2.50 -9.35 -11.47
CA ASN A 50 2.36 -10.34 -12.55
C ASN A 50 3.30 -10.11 -13.76
N LYS A 51 4.11 -9.05 -13.78
CA LYS A 51 5.05 -8.84 -14.89
C LYS A 51 6.27 -9.74 -14.73
N ASN A 52 6.74 -10.28 -15.87
CA ASN A 52 7.79 -11.30 -16.01
C ASN A 52 8.91 -11.25 -14.97
N ARG A 53 8.74 -11.99 -13.85
CA ARG A 53 9.76 -12.20 -12.81
C ARG A 53 11.06 -12.80 -13.33
N LYS A 54 11.03 -13.41 -14.51
CA LYS A 54 12.17 -13.99 -15.21
C LYS A 54 13.20 -12.97 -15.68
N LYS A 55 12.79 -11.73 -15.99
CA LYS A 55 13.68 -10.66 -16.47
C LYS A 55 14.12 -9.68 -15.37
N MET A 56 13.70 -9.91 -14.14
CA MET A 56 14.01 -9.03 -13.01
C MET A 56 15.39 -9.35 -12.44
N THR A 57 16.11 -8.30 -12.06
CA THR A 57 17.33 -8.41 -11.27
C THR A 57 17.03 -9.01 -9.89
N ARG A 58 18.07 -9.53 -9.23
CA ARG A 58 17.96 -10.07 -7.85
C ARG A 58 17.32 -9.05 -6.90
N TRP A 59 17.70 -7.78 -7.02
CA TRP A 59 17.21 -6.70 -6.16
C TRP A 59 15.75 -6.37 -6.42
N GLU A 60 15.32 -6.24 -7.68
CA GLU A 60 13.91 -6.01 -8.01
C GLU A 60 13.03 -7.16 -7.52
N ARG A 61 13.52 -8.40 -7.60
CA ARG A 61 12.83 -9.58 -7.06
C ARG A 61 12.72 -9.53 -5.52
N MET A 62 13.79 -9.11 -4.84
CA MET A 62 13.78 -8.91 -3.38
C MET A 62 12.73 -7.87 -2.98
N TRP A 63 12.69 -6.71 -3.64
CA TRP A 63 11.71 -5.65 -3.35
C TRP A 63 10.27 -6.11 -3.62
N MET A 64 10.06 -6.85 -4.72
CA MET A 64 8.77 -7.47 -5.02
C MET A 64 8.31 -8.47 -3.96
N ASN A 65 9.24 -9.23 -3.37
CA ASN A 65 8.91 -10.18 -2.31
C ASN A 65 8.65 -9.46 -0.98
N LYS A 66 9.45 -8.43 -0.63
CA LYS A 66 9.23 -7.60 0.57
C LYS A 66 7.83 -6.98 0.61
N ARG A 67 7.26 -6.68 -0.55
CA ARG A 67 5.88 -6.19 -0.67
C ARG A 67 4.86 -7.18 -0.09
N SER A 68 5.10 -8.49 -0.19
CA SER A 68 4.22 -9.51 0.40
C SER A 68 4.40 -9.65 1.91
N ASP A 69 5.53 -9.22 2.48
CA ASP A 69 5.82 -9.37 3.91
C ASP A 69 4.96 -8.43 4.79
N ILE A 70 4.39 -7.36 4.21
CA ILE A 70 3.48 -6.46 4.91
C ILE A 70 2.04 -7.01 4.99
N GLU A 71 1.66 -7.93 4.09
CA GLU A 71 0.30 -8.51 4.06
C GLU A 71 -0.03 -9.31 5.32
N PRO A 72 0.87 -10.16 5.87
CA PRO A 72 0.65 -10.79 7.17
C PRO A 72 0.39 -9.79 8.29
N VAL A 73 1.13 -8.68 8.32
CA VAL A 73 0.95 -7.62 9.32
C VAL A 73 -0.42 -6.96 9.18
N ILE A 74 -0.81 -6.60 7.96
CA ILE A 74 -2.12 -6.00 7.67
C ILE A 74 -3.24 -6.99 7.99
N SER A 75 -3.08 -8.26 7.66
CA SER A 75 -4.03 -9.33 7.96
C SER A 75 -4.19 -9.52 9.47
N TYR A 76 -3.08 -9.57 10.20
CA TYR A 76 -3.06 -9.64 11.66
C TYR A 76 -3.80 -8.44 12.28
N LEU A 77 -3.49 -7.22 11.84
CA LEU A 77 -4.18 -6.00 12.26
C LEU A 77 -5.69 -6.05 11.97
N LYS A 78 -6.09 -6.64 10.85
CA LYS A 78 -7.51 -6.77 10.49
C LYS A 78 -8.25 -7.74 11.42
N HIS A 79 -7.66 -8.90 11.67
CA HIS A 79 -8.31 -9.99 12.41
C HIS A 79 -8.24 -9.81 13.94
N ASP A 80 -7.11 -9.41 14.48
CA ASP A 80 -6.88 -9.42 15.93
C ASP A 80 -7.16 -8.07 16.61
N HIS A 81 -7.19 -6.96 15.86
CA HIS A 81 -7.31 -5.60 16.43
C HIS A 81 -8.62 -4.87 16.07
N ASN A 82 -9.74 -5.58 15.91
CA ASN A 82 -11.08 -5.00 15.68
C ASN A 82 -11.18 -4.02 14.51
N MET A 83 -10.24 -4.02 13.55
CA MET A 83 -10.37 -3.17 12.35
C MET A 83 -11.52 -3.63 11.44
N ILE A 84 -11.95 -4.90 11.54
CA ILE A 84 -13.15 -5.41 10.85
C ILE A 84 -14.44 -4.79 11.42
N ARG A 85 -14.47 -4.45 12.71
CA ARG A 85 -15.66 -3.92 13.38
C ARG A 85 -15.29 -2.76 14.31
N ASN A 86 -15.28 -1.56 13.75
CA ASN A 86 -15.04 -0.35 14.51
C ASN A 86 -16.31 0.11 15.26
N PHE A 87 -16.17 0.34 16.57
CA PHE A 87 -17.24 0.86 17.43
C PHE A 87 -17.22 2.40 17.51
N LEU A 88 -16.17 3.05 17.00
CA LEU A 88 -16.07 4.50 16.92
C LEU A 88 -16.88 5.03 15.72
N LYS A 89 -17.47 6.21 15.90
CA LYS A 89 -18.43 6.77 14.93
C LYS A 89 -17.73 7.40 13.73
N GLY A 90 -18.14 6.98 12.54
CA GLY A 90 -17.82 7.65 11.28
C GLY A 90 -16.35 7.54 10.83
N LYS A 91 -15.97 8.39 9.87
CA LYS A 91 -14.63 8.37 9.26
C LYS A 91 -13.51 8.71 10.24
N GLU A 92 -13.77 9.60 11.18
CA GLU A 92 -12.79 10.00 12.20
C GLU A 92 -12.52 8.86 13.18
N GLY A 93 -13.58 8.16 13.60
CA GLY A 93 -13.43 6.93 14.38
C GLY A 93 -12.60 5.87 13.67
N ASN A 94 -12.73 5.71 12.35
CA ASN A 94 -11.93 4.76 11.57
C ASN A 94 -10.44 5.12 11.57
N ARG A 95 -10.11 6.41 11.48
CA ARG A 95 -8.72 6.89 11.54
C ARG A 95 -8.09 6.62 12.90
N ILE A 96 -8.80 6.96 13.98
CA ILE A 96 -8.33 6.74 15.34
C ILE A 96 -8.12 5.24 15.59
N ASN A 97 -9.07 4.40 15.20
CA ASN A 97 -8.96 2.95 15.37
C ASN A 97 -7.77 2.37 14.61
N ALA A 98 -7.52 2.83 13.38
CA ALA A 98 -6.36 2.39 12.60
C ALA A 98 -5.04 2.76 13.28
N ILE A 99 -4.90 3.99 13.78
CA ILE A 99 -3.69 4.43 14.50
C ILE A 99 -3.48 3.60 15.77
N LEU A 100 -4.53 3.41 16.57
CA LEU A 100 -4.44 2.62 17.81
C LEU A 100 -4.11 1.15 17.54
N ALA A 101 -4.73 0.53 16.53
CA ALA A 101 -4.43 -0.84 16.12
C ALA A 101 -2.95 -0.98 15.71
N THR A 102 -2.42 -0.03 14.94
CA THR A 102 -1.00 -0.04 14.55
C THR A 102 -0.05 0.19 15.71
N ALA A 103 -0.42 1.01 16.71
CA ALA A 103 0.43 1.30 17.87
C ALA A 103 0.64 0.07 18.78
N VAL A 104 -0.32 -0.86 18.80
CA VAL A 104 -0.21 -2.12 19.55
C VAL A 104 0.73 -3.12 18.84
N PHE A 105 0.91 -2.98 17.53
CA PHE A 105 1.81 -3.81 16.75
C PHE A 105 3.26 -3.36 16.95
N LYS A 106 4.07 -4.17 17.64
CA LYS A 106 5.52 -3.99 17.74
C LYS A 106 6.21 -4.63 16.53
N LEU A 107 6.97 -3.83 15.78
CA LEU A 107 7.93 -4.30 14.77
C LEU A 107 9.18 -4.90 15.41
#